data_AF-A0A2T4H7S2-F1
#
_entry.id   AF-A0A2T4H7S2-F1
#
_cell.length_a   1.000
_cell.length_b   1.000
_cell.length_c   1.000
_cell.angle_alpha   90.00
_cell.angle_beta   90.00
_cell.angle_gamma   90.00
#
_symmetry.space_group_name_H-M   'P 1'
#
loop_
_entity.id
_entity.type
_entity.pdbx_description
1 polymer ?
#
loop_
_entity_poly.entity_id
_entity_poly.type
_entity_poly.pdbx_seq_one_letter_code
_entity_poly.pdbx_strand_id
1 'polypeptide(L)'
;MPNPTVAIVGLGALGLVTLKNLREEGFDAVGLDRNDYVGGLWHFEEGNKLTVMRSTLSNGSKQRGCFTDFPFPEDSPDFIPAEGIDRYLKDYAKHFGLLKHCRLRTSFHGARYDEKKQQWRLSLSTPDAPEPHMEWFDKVVFAMGADQIPSRPKIEGIEKFKGHVEHSMSFKNPEVLAGKRVMVLGFGNTAADMATELAPIADQVYLAHRHGAIIVPRWVKGKPVDHVRTYRKYVILNLMNRYTPGLWEKTMNSVIGKLVHNTFDLKPEWRFDPAPSITNQRPLVNDELIPSLEKGSIISTHGLARVIDEKTVETSDGQRYEVDAILFCTGFTVDYSVVGMDADPCRATTTDWQKSRGFTGRPLPRLYQNIFSLDHPETLAFIGHLSFMNPAFFMFDLASMAVAQLWKDPSGFPSQAEMNKQVDDQHAWVIDLAKKGPVTPSIVKASEWMEWVDRVIGSGLPEHLGYTMKGWNFWMRDRKFCNIMMDGLLSPHAYRVFPGKRKAWPGARDAIIAMNADREARFGPMD
;
A
#
# COMPACT_ATOMS: atom_id res chain seq x y z
N MET A 1 30.75 10.86 18.15
CA MET A 1 29.56 10.63 19.02
C MET A 1 29.02 9.26 18.69
N PRO A 2 28.37 8.54 19.62
CA PRO A 2 27.69 7.29 19.29
C PRO A 2 26.63 7.54 18.20
N ASN A 3 26.37 6.53 17.37
CA ASN A 3 25.34 6.63 16.34
C ASN A 3 23.95 6.78 17.00
N PRO A 4 23.06 7.65 16.48
CA PRO A 4 21.74 7.84 17.08
C PRO A 4 20.95 6.53 17.12
N THR A 5 20.34 6.26 18.28
CA THR A 5 19.48 5.10 18.52
C THR A 5 18.10 5.33 17.91
N VAL A 6 17.56 4.31 17.24
CA VAL A 6 16.26 4.40 16.57
C VAL A 6 15.40 3.19 16.91
N ALA A 7 14.19 3.42 17.42
CA ALA A 7 13.19 2.37 17.55
C ALA A 7 12.25 2.36 16.34
N ILE A 8 12.02 1.19 15.75
CA ILE A 8 11.06 0.99 14.66
C ILE A 8 9.96 0.06 15.17
N VAL A 9 8.73 0.56 15.30
CA VAL A 9 7.59 -0.19 15.81
C VAL A 9 6.81 -0.82 14.66
N GLY A 10 6.82 -2.15 14.60
CA GLY A 10 6.28 -2.98 13.53
C GLY A 10 7.37 -3.48 12.57
N LEU A 11 7.43 -4.80 12.37
CA LEU A 11 8.36 -5.51 11.49
C LEU A 11 7.63 -6.21 10.32
N GLY A 12 6.56 -5.59 9.83
CA GLY A 12 6.03 -5.87 8.50
C GLY A 12 7.04 -5.51 7.39
N ALA A 13 6.65 -5.70 6.12
CA ALA A 13 7.50 -5.36 4.98
C ALA A 13 8.11 -3.95 5.05
N LEU A 14 7.31 -2.96 5.48
CA LEU A 14 7.74 -1.57 5.63
C LEU A 14 8.75 -1.37 6.78
N GLY A 15 8.51 -2.01 7.93
CA GLY A 15 9.42 -1.94 9.08
C GLY A 15 10.77 -2.60 8.79
N LEU A 16 10.76 -3.75 8.09
CA LEU A 16 11.97 -4.46 7.68
C LEU A 16 12.84 -3.62 6.75
N VAL A 17 12.28 -3.05 5.69
CA VAL A 17 13.05 -2.22 4.75
C VAL A 17 13.53 -0.93 5.42
N THR A 18 12.77 -0.40 6.38
CA THR A 18 13.18 0.76 7.18
C THR A 18 14.35 0.44 8.10
N LEU A 19 14.31 -0.71 8.78
CA LEU A 19 15.42 -1.19 9.59
C LEU A 19 16.68 -1.34 8.74
N LYS A 20 16.55 -1.98 7.56
CA LYS A 20 17.66 -2.12 6.62
C LYS A 20 18.25 -0.76 6.23
N ASN A 21 17.43 0.18 5.77
CA ASN A 21 17.92 1.46 5.23
C ASN A 21 18.50 2.37 6.33
N LEU A 22 17.96 2.36 7.54
CA LEU A 22 18.56 3.08 8.66
C LEU A 22 19.91 2.46 9.07
N ARG A 23 20.02 1.12 9.13
CA ARG A 23 21.31 0.47 9.43
C ARG A 23 22.35 0.71 8.33
N GLU A 24 21.93 0.75 7.07
CA GLU A 24 22.79 1.06 5.94
C GLU A 24 23.41 2.46 6.03
N GLU A 25 22.68 3.43 6.59
CA GLU A 25 23.15 4.80 6.82
C GLU A 25 23.85 5.01 8.17
N GLY A 26 24.02 3.93 8.95
CA GLY A 26 24.83 3.92 10.17
C GLY A 26 24.05 4.15 11.47
N PHE A 27 22.72 4.27 11.44
CA PHE A 27 21.93 4.42 12.67
C PHE A 27 21.99 3.19 13.58
N ASP A 28 21.89 3.41 14.90
CA ASP A 28 21.69 2.31 15.83
C ASP A 28 20.22 1.89 15.93
N ALA A 29 19.70 1.36 14.83
CA ALA A 29 18.29 1.02 14.69
C ALA A 29 17.95 -0.39 15.21
N VAL A 30 16.86 -0.49 15.99
CA VAL A 30 16.25 -1.72 16.45
C VAL A 30 14.80 -1.79 15.97
N GLY A 31 14.40 -2.94 15.44
CA GLY A 31 13.01 -3.22 15.10
C GLY A 31 12.30 -3.93 16.24
N LEU A 32 11.08 -3.51 16.56
CA LEU A 32 10.23 -4.05 17.62
C LEU A 32 8.96 -4.60 16.98
N ASP A 33 8.58 -5.84 17.31
CA ASP A 33 7.28 -6.39 16.89
C ASP A 33 6.70 -7.28 17.97
N ARG A 34 5.37 -7.22 18.12
CA ARG A 34 4.62 -8.04 19.08
C ARG A 34 4.56 -9.51 18.66
N ASN A 35 4.67 -9.78 17.37
CA ASN A 35 4.71 -11.13 16.83
C ASN A 35 6.08 -11.76 17.08
N ASP A 36 6.15 -13.09 17.03
CA ASP A 36 7.38 -13.87 17.07
C ASP A 36 8.01 -14.09 15.68
N TYR A 37 7.49 -13.40 14.66
CA TYR A 37 7.97 -13.43 13.27
C TYR A 37 8.06 -12.02 12.68
N VAL A 38 8.75 -11.93 11.55
CA VAL A 38 8.79 -10.75 10.68
C VAL A 38 7.91 -10.97 9.44
N GLY A 39 7.54 -9.88 8.75
CA GLY A 39 6.75 -9.93 7.51
C GLY A 39 5.35 -9.36 7.68
N GLY A 40 4.81 -9.37 8.90
CA GLY A 40 3.54 -8.74 9.26
C GLY A 40 2.38 -9.33 8.47
N LEU A 41 1.62 -8.49 7.75
CA LEU A 41 0.42 -8.85 7.00
C LEU A 41 0.58 -10.09 6.10
N TRP A 42 1.76 -10.31 5.53
CA TRP A 42 2.03 -11.41 4.59
C TRP A 42 2.27 -12.76 5.25
N HIS A 43 2.51 -12.79 6.56
CA HIS A 43 2.61 -14.05 7.29
C HIS A 43 1.21 -14.55 7.61
N PHE A 44 0.76 -15.58 6.89
CA PHE A 44 -0.56 -16.15 7.10
C PHE A 44 -0.60 -16.90 8.43
N GLU A 45 -1.55 -16.53 9.27
CA GLU A 45 -1.94 -17.26 10.48
C GLU A 45 -3.46 -17.31 10.56
N GLU A 46 -3.96 -18.42 11.11
CA GLU A 46 -5.37 -18.58 11.42
C GLU A 46 -5.77 -17.79 12.68
N GLY A 47 -7.07 -17.52 12.81
CA GLY A 47 -7.64 -16.77 13.94
C GLY A 47 -7.80 -15.28 13.68
N ASN A 48 -8.07 -14.51 14.75
CA ASN A 48 -8.43 -13.10 14.66
C ASN A 48 -7.19 -12.17 14.55
N LYS A 49 -6.33 -12.42 13.57
CA LYS A 49 -5.13 -11.61 13.28
C LYS A 49 -5.24 -10.95 11.90
N LEU A 50 -4.63 -9.77 11.78
CA LEU A 50 -4.58 -9.06 10.51
C LEU A 50 -3.51 -9.69 9.62
N THR A 51 -3.95 -10.63 8.78
CA THR A 51 -3.12 -11.31 7.78
C THR A 51 -3.86 -11.34 6.44
N VAL A 52 -3.14 -11.61 5.36
CA VAL A 52 -3.75 -11.93 4.05
C VAL A 52 -4.60 -13.20 4.11
N MET A 53 -5.35 -13.49 3.04
CA MET A 53 -5.95 -14.81 2.84
C MET A 53 -4.90 -15.76 2.25
N ARG A 54 -5.08 -17.06 2.44
CA ARG A 54 -4.14 -18.07 1.90
C ARG A 54 -4.07 -18.01 0.38
N SER A 55 -5.21 -17.73 -0.26
CA SER A 55 -5.40 -17.56 -1.70
C SER A 55 -4.86 -16.24 -2.27
N THR A 56 -4.45 -15.28 -1.43
CA THR A 56 -4.07 -13.94 -1.88
C THR A 56 -2.87 -13.99 -2.82
N LEU A 57 -3.00 -13.34 -3.98
CA LEU A 57 -1.94 -13.11 -4.97
C LEU A 57 -1.54 -11.64 -5.01
N SER A 58 -0.28 -11.35 -5.31
CA SER A 58 0.17 -9.99 -5.55
C SER A 58 -0.58 -9.34 -6.71
N ASN A 59 -0.90 -8.06 -6.59
CA ASN A 59 -1.58 -7.31 -7.66
C ASN A 59 -0.62 -6.75 -8.71
N GLY A 60 0.67 -6.70 -8.39
CA GLY A 60 1.74 -6.31 -9.32
C GLY A 60 2.66 -7.49 -9.62
N SER A 61 3.35 -7.39 -10.77
CA SER A 61 4.33 -8.38 -11.21
C SER A 61 5.53 -8.46 -10.25
N LYS A 62 6.22 -9.60 -10.22
CA LYS A 62 7.44 -9.81 -9.43
C LYS A 62 8.54 -8.80 -9.79
N GLN A 63 8.62 -8.42 -11.06
CA GLN A 63 9.61 -7.50 -11.59
C GLN A 63 9.44 -6.06 -11.08
N ARG A 64 8.20 -5.65 -10.77
CA ARG A 64 7.91 -4.31 -10.22
C ARG A 64 7.61 -4.32 -8.71
N GLY A 65 7.18 -5.46 -8.18
CA GLY A 65 6.72 -5.65 -6.82
C GLY A 65 7.81 -5.92 -5.78
N CYS A 66 9.10 -5.89 -6.16
CA CYS A 66 10.24 -6.14 -5.27
C CYS A 66 10.80 -4.86 -4.61
N PHE A 67 11.65 -5.03 -3.59
CA PHE A 67 12.51 -3.97 -3.07
C PHE A 67 13.59 -3.58 -4.07
N THR A 68 14.13 -2.36 -3.93
CA THR A 68 15.03 -1.75 -4.93
C THR A 68 16.38 -2.46 -5.03
N ASP A 69 16.76 -3.29 -4.07
CA ASP A 69 18.04 -3.97 -3.98
C ASP A 69 17.94 -5.48 -3.74
N PHE A 70 16.75 -6.06 -3.93
CA PHE A 70 16.53 -7.49 -3.73
C PHE A 70 15.40 -8.00 -4.64
N PRO A 71 15.70 -8.53 -5.83
CA PRO A 71 14.68 -9.08 -6.74
C PRO A 71 14.06 -10.35 -6.15
N PHE A 72 12.86 -10.70 -6.61
CA PHE A 72 12.32 -12.04 -6.36
C PHE A 72 13.19 -13.11 -7.06
N PRO A 73 13.24 -14.34 -6.51
CA PRO A 73 13.87 -15.48 -7.20
C PRO A 73 13.34 -15.69 -8.62
N GLU A 74 14.21 -16.12 -9.52
CA GLU A 74 13.90 -16.25 -10.96
C GLU A 74 12.75 -17.22 -11.23
N ASP A 75 12.68 -18.32 -10.47
CA ASP A 75 11.65 -19.36 -10.52
C ASP A 75 10.31 -18.94 -9.90
N SER A 76 10.21 -17.74 -9.33
CA SER A 76 8.95 -17.25 -8.76
C SER A 76 7.91 -17.00 -9.88
N PRO A 77 6.61 -17.24 -9.61
CA PRO A 77 5.54 -16.87 -10.54
C PRO A 77 5.51 -15.36 -10.77
N ASP A 78 4.91 -14.89 -11.87
CA ASP A 78 4.85 -13.44 -12.14
C ASP A 78 4.04 -12.68 -11.10
N PHE A 79 2.98 -13.30 -10.58
CA PHE A 79 2.20 -12.78 -9.47
C PHE A 79 2.39 -13.71 -8.28
N ILE A 80 2.91 -13.15 -7.20
CA ILE A 80 3.46 -13.91 -6.08
C ILE A 80 2.34 -14.26 -5.10
N PRO A 81 2.14 -15.54 -4.75
CA PRO A 81 1.24 -15.94 -3.68
C PRO A 81 1.68 -15.40 -2.33
N ALA A 82 0.74 -15.30 -1.39
CA ALA A 82 0.99 -14.85 -0.01
C ALA A 82 2.22 -15.51 0.63
N GLU A 83 2.32 -16.83 0.57
CA GLU A 83 3.46 -17.60 1.09
C GLU A 83 4.79 -17.25 0.40
N GLY A 84 4.75 -16.98 -0.91
CA GLY A 84 5.92 -16.54 -1.66
C GLY A 84 6.43 -15.18 -1.20
N ILE A 85 5.52 -14.26 -0.84
CA ILE A 85 5.89 -12.95 -0.28
C ILE A 85 6.42 -13.09 1.15
N ASP A 86 5.80 -13.92 2.00
CA ASP A 86 6.30 -14.21 3.34
C ASP A 86 7.74 -14.74 3.30
N ARG A 87 8.00 -15.72 2.42
CA ARG A 87 9.35 -16.26 2.19
C ARG A 87 10.32 -15.18 1.71
N TYR A 88 9.92 -14.36 0.74
CA TYR A 88 10.74 -13.25 0.24
C TYR A 88 11.15 -12.27 1.35
N LEU A 89 10.24 -11.90 2.26
CA LEU A 89 10.54 -10.99 3.37
C LEU A 89 11.49 -11.63 4.40
N LYS A 90 11.35 -12.93 4.66
CA LYS A 90 12.29 -13.69 5.51
C LYS A 90 13.67 -13.80 4.88
N ASP A 91 13.73 -14.07 3.57
CA ASP A 91 14.98 -14.12 2.82
C ASP A 91 15.66 -12.74 2.76
N TYR A 92 14.90 -11.66 2.61
CA TYR A 92 15.39 -10.29 2.70
C TYR A 92 16.02 -10.02 4.07
N ALA A 93 15.31 -10.35 5.16
CA ALA A 93 15.81 -10.18 6.52
C ALA A 93 17.09 -10.99 6.78
N LYS A 94 17.19 -12.21 6.23
CA LYS A 94 18.38 -13.04 6.32
C LYS A 94 19.55 -12.48 5.48
N HIS A 95 19.29 -12.09 4.23
CA HIS A 95 20.29 -11.58 3.29
C HIS A 95 21.02 -10.35 3.85
N PHE A 96 20.27 -9.40 4.42
CA PHE A 96 20.83 -8.20 5.02
C PHE A 96 21.20 -8.36 6.51
N GLY A 97 21.06 -9.56 7.08
CA GLY A 97 21.41 -9.85 8.47
C GLY A 97 20.62 -9.01 9.49
N LEU A 98 19.34 -8.74 9.22
CA LEU A 98 18.49 -7.84 10.01
C LEU A 98 18.02 -8.47 11.32
N LEU A 99 17.86 -9.80 11.37
CA LEU A 99 17.22 -10.50 12.50
C LEU A 99 17.91 -10.24 13.85
N LYS A 100 19.23 -10.06 13.87
CA LYS A 100 19.99 -9.69 15.08
C LYS A 100 19.69 -8.27 15.61
N HIS A 101 18.91 -7.49 14.88
CA HIS A 101 18.45 -6.15 15.24
C HIS A 101 16.93 -6.10 15.42
N CYS A 102 16.26 -7.26 15.40
CA CYS A 102 14.85 -7.39 15.68
C CYS A 102 14.65 -7.90 17.12
N ARG A 103 13.78 -7.23 17.87
CA ARG A 103 13.23 -7.72 19.14
C ARG A 103 11.78 -8.11 18.88
N LEU A 104 11.59 -9.39 18.64
CA LEU A 104 10.27 -10.01 18.46
C LEU A 104 9.61 -10.22 19.84
N ARG A 105 8.32 -10.55 19.84
CA ARG A 105 7.52 -10.71 21.08
C ARG A 105 7.64 -9.50 22.01
N THR A 106 7.80 -8.31 21.44
CA THR A 106 7.95 -7.05 22.17
C THR A 106 6.74 -6.16 21.86
N SER A 107 5.88 -5.97 22.84
CA SER A 107 4.66 -5.17 22.72
C SER A 107 4.96 -3.71 23.05
N PHE A 108 4.46 -2.80 22.21
CA PHE A 108 4.52 -1.36 22.41
C PHE A 108 3.20 -0.82 22.97
N HIS A 109 3.29 0.06 23.98
CA HIS A 109 2.12 0.59 24.71
C HIS A 109 2.02 2.11 24.72
N GLY A 110 3.03 2.84 24.23
CA GLY A 110 3.04 4.30 24.28
C GLY A 110 4.42 4.92 24.09
N ALA A 111 4.45 6.10 23.50
CA ALA A 111 5.65 6.92 23.38
C ALA A 111 5.41 8.30 23.97
N ARG A 112 6.47 8.89 24.54
CA ARG A 112 6.47 10.27 25.03
C ARG A 112 7.80 10.93 24.73
N TYR A 113 7.78 12.16 24.24
CA TYR A 113 9.01 12.94 24.08
C TYR A 113 9.41 13.56 25.42
N ASP A 114 10.70 13.52 25.74
CA ASP A 114 11.27 14.18 26.91
C ASP A 114 12.16 15.35 26.47
N GLU A 115 11.67 16.57 26.70
CA GLU A 115 12.37 17.81 26.32
C GLU A 115 13.71 18.00 27.03
N LYS A 116 13.92 17.40 28.22
CA LYS A 116 15.19 17.56 28.94
C LYS A 116 16.26 16.65 28.37
N LYS A 117 15.88 15.43 28.00
CA LYS A 117 16.78 14.45 27.39
C LYS A 117 16.89 14.58 25.88
N GLN A 118 15.95 15.27 25.24
CA GLN A 118 15.79 15.32 23.79
C GLN A 118 15.69 13.90 23.19
N GLN A 119 14.92 13.04 23.87
CA GLN A 119 14.76 11.63 23.54
C GLN A 119 13.32 11.18 23.71
N TRP A 120 12.96 10.13 22.98
CA TRP A 120 11.70 9.42 23.12
C TRP A 120 11.80 8.34 24.19
N ARG A 121 10.79 8.30 25.06
CA ARG A 121 10.58 7.23 26.04
C ARG A 121 9.46 6.32 25.56
N LEU A 122 9.79 5.06 25.29
CA LEU A 122 8.86 4.03 24.86
C LEU A 122 8.47 3.14 26.04
N SER A 123 7.18 2.84 26.16
CA SER A 123 6.62 1.85 27.08
C SER A 123 6.53 0.50 26.36
N LEU A 124 7.31 -0.48 26.81
CA LEU A 124 7.45 -1.79 26.16
C LEU A 124 7.19 -2.92 27.15
N SER A 125 6.69 -4.06 26.69
CA SER A 125 6.68 -5.29 27.49
C SER A 125 7.06 -6.51 26.65
N THR A 126 7.52 -7.56 27.32
CA THR A 126 7.88 -8.85 26.71
C THR A 126 7.25 -9.99 27.51
N PRO A 127 7.19 -11.23 26.98
CA PRO A 127 6.74 -12.38 27.76
C PRO A 127 7.51 -12.60 29.07
N ASP A 128 8.81 -12.27 29.09
CA ASP A 128 9.67 -12.43 30.27
C ASP A 128 9.57 -11.24 31.24
N ALA A 129 9.11 -10.09 30.76
CA ALA A 129 8.85 -8.87 31.53
C ALA A 129 7.47 -8.30 31.11
N PRO A 130 6.37 -8.88 31.62
CA PRO A 130 5.01 -8.57 31.15
C PRO A 130 4.53 -7.18 31.59
N GLU A 131 5.05 -6.68 32.71
CA GLU A 131 4.80 -5.31 33.16
C GLU A 131 5.53 -4.31 32.26
N PRO A 132 4.85 -3.26 31.74
CA PRO A 132 5.49 -2.30 30.87
C PRO A 132 6.68 -1.57 31.52
N HIS A 133 7.85 -1.64 30.89
CA HIS A 133 9.05 -0.90 31.27
C HIS A 133 9.39 0.18 30.24
N MET A 134 10.22 1.14 30.66
CA MET A 134 10.55 2.31 29.86
C MET A 134 11.93 2.19 29.22
N GLU A 135 12.01 2.35 27.90
CA GLU A 135 13.28 2.42 27.16
C GLU A 135 13.41 3.75 26.43
N TRP A 136 14.65 4.22 26.24
CA TRP A 136 14.96 5.53 25.66
C TRP A 136 15.58 5.38 24.27
N PHE A 137 15.14 6.22 23.34
CA PHE A 137 15.63 6.26 21.96
C PHE A 137 15.75 7.70 21.47
N ASP A 138 16.74 7.99 20.64
CA ASP A 138 16.88 9.32 20.04
C ASP A 138 15.80 9.59 18.98
N LYS A 139 15.38 8.54 18.26
CA LYS A 139 14.38 8.63 17.18
C LYS A 139 13.42 7.45 17.20
N VAL A 140 12.22 7.66 16.65
CA VAL A 140 11.15 6.65 16.57
C VAL A 140 10.51 6.65 15.19
N VAL A 141 10.34 5.45 14.64
CA VAL A 141 9.56 5.20 13.43
C VAL A 141 8.37 4.31 13.79
N PHE A 142 7.16 4.77 13.49
CA PHE A 142 5.98 3.92 13.50
C PHE A 142 5.73 3.33 12.11
N ALA A 143 5.88 2.02 11.98
CA ALA A 143 5.67 1.23 10.75
C ALA A 143 4.50 0.23 10.91
N MET A 144 3.50 0.58 11.71
CA MET A 144 2.38 -0.28 12.09
C MET A 144 1.29 -0.44 11.01
N GLY A 145 1.39 0.33 9.92
CA GLY A 145 0.38 0.35 8.84
C GLY A 145 -0.89 1.14 9.19
N ALA A 146 -1.67 1.46 8.15
CA ALA A 146 -2.90 2.26 8.25
C ALA A 146 -4.19 1.42 8.37
N ASP A 147 -4.06 0.09 8.31
CA ASP A 147 -5.16 -0.85 8.43
C ASP A 147 -4.93 -1.63 9.73
N GLN A 148 -5.64 -1.28 10.81
CA GLN A 148 -5.44 -1.92 12.12
C GLN A 148 -6.73 -2.43 12.73
N ILE A 149 -7.79 -1.62 12.67
CA ILE A 149 -9.08 -1.90 13.29
C ILE A 149 -10.09 -2.22 12.19
N PRO A 150 -10.75 -3.39 12.20
CA PRO A 150 -11.74 -3.74 11.18
C PRO A 150 -12.93 -2.77 11.22
N SER A 151 -13.30 -2.21 10.07
CA SER A 151 -14.44 -1.30 9.94
C SER A 151 -15.71 -2.13 9.79
N ARG A 152 -16.59 -2.10 10.79
CA ARG A 152 -17.89 -2.80 10.77
C ARG A 152 -19.02 -1.79 10.63
N PRO A 153 -19.71 -1.73 9.47
CA PRO A 153 -20.83 -0.80 9.31
C PRO A 153 -21.96 -1.17 10.27
N LYS A 154 -22.64 -0.16 10.82
CA LYS A 154 -23.90 -0.38 11.53
C LYS A 154 -24.97 -0.75 10.50
N ILE A 155 -25.57 -1.91 10.67
CA ILE A 155 -26.66 -2.42 9.82
C ILE A 155 -27.89 -2.55 10.69
N GLU A 156 -29.00 -1.95 10.26
CA GLU A 156 -30.28 -2.06 10.95
C GLU A 156 -30.74 -3.52 10.97
N GLY A 157 -31.18 -4.00 12.14
CA GLY A 157 -31.72 -5.36 12.28
C GLY A 157 -30.67 -6.46 12.35
N ILE A 158 -29.37 -6.15 12.31
CA ILE A 158 -28.29 -7.16 12.28
C ILE A 158 -28.35 -8.13 13.47
N GLU A 159 -28.88 -7.70 14.61
CA GLU A 159 -29.13 -8.51 15.80
C GLU A 159 -30.17 -9.62 15.61
N LYS A 160 -31.02 -9.50 14.59
CA LYS A 160 -32.02 -10.51 14.22
C LYS A 160 -31.41 -11.66 13.43
N PHE A 161 -30.31 -11.40 12.70
CA PHE A 161 -29.67 -12.38 11.84
C PHE A 161 -29.09 -13.51 12.68
N LYS A 162 -29.43 -14.76 12.36
CA LYS A 162 -28.91 -15.95 13.06
C LYS A 162 -27.85 -16.71 12.26
N GLY A 163 -27.52 -16.25 11.06
CA GLY A 163 -26.44 -16.79 10.25
C GLY A 163 -25.05 -16.32 10.70
N HIS A 164 -24.04 -16.68 9.91
CA HIS A 164 -22.64 -16.34 10.18
C HIS A 164 -22.36 -14.87 9.83
N VAL A 165 -21.77 -14.09 10.74
CA VAL A 165 -21.37 -12.71 10.47
C VAL A 165 -19.92 -12.51 10.84
N GLU A 166 -19.09 -12.13 9.87
CA GLU A 166 -17.67 -12.02 10.10
C GLU A 166 -17.02 -10.91 9.26
N HIS A 167 -15.93 -10.33 9.76
CA HIS A 167 -15.11 -9.42 8.97
C HIS A 167 -13.99 -10.19 8.27
N SER A 168 -13.60 -9.77 7.07
CA SER A 168 -12.49 -10.32 6.27
C SER A 168 -11.15 -10.47 7.02
N MET A 169 -10.99 -9.79 8.16
CA MET A 169 -9.81 -9.95 9.01
C MET A 169 -9.80 -11.29 9.74
N SER A 170 -10.97 -11.74 10.18
CA SER A 170 -11.16 -12.94 11.00
C SER A 170 -11.47 -14.17 10.13
N PHE A 171 -12.05 -13.96 8.94
CA PHE A 171 -12.38 -15.03 8.01
C PHE A 171 -11.13 -15.59 7.32
N LYS A 172 -10.80 -16.85 7.63
CA LYS A 172 -9.58 -17.53 7.13
C LYS A 172 -9.83 -18.88 6.47
N ASN A 173 -11.03 -19.44 6.63
CA ASN A 173 -11.37 -20.77 6.13
C ASN A 173 -12.63 -20.70 5.25
N PRO A 174 -12.51 -20.69 3.92
CA PRO A 174 -13.66 -20.62 3.02
C PRO A 174 -14.58 -21.84 3.12
N GLU A 175 -14.05 -23.02 3.47
CA GLU A 175 -14.78 -24.30 3.49
C GLU A 175 -15.96 -24.31 4.47
N VAL A 176 -15.94 -23.47 5.51
CA VAL A 176 -17.07 -23.36 6.46
C VAL A 176 -18.34 -22.80 5.81
N LEU A 177 -18.20 -22.18 4.63
CA LEU A 177 -19.29 -21.63 3.84
C LEU A 177 -19.63 -22.47 2.60
N ALA A 178 -19.10 -23.68 2.49
CA ALA A 178 -19.46 -24.60 1.41
C ALA A 178 -20.98 -24.89 1.40
N GLY A 179 -21.59 -24.79 0.21
CA GLY A 179 -23.04 -24.95 0.02
C GLY A 179 -23.92 -23.91 0.72
N LYS A 180 -23.35 -22.75 1.13
CA LYS A 180 -24.09 -21.65 1.76
C LYS A 180 -24.37 -20.52 0.78
N ARG A 181 -25.41 -19.73 1.07
CA ARG A 181 -25.66 -18.45 0.39
C ARG A 181 -24.95 -17.35 1.16
N VAL A 182 -24.00 -16.66 0.54
CA VAL A 182 -23.09 -15.72 1.21
C VAL A 182 -23.24 -14.33 0.63
N MET A 183 -23.44 -13.32 1.48
CA MET A 183 -23.37 -11.91 1.09
C MET A 183 -22.02 -11.30 1.47
N VAL A 184 -21.23 -10.91 0.48
CA VAL A 184 -19.95 -10.21 0.65
C VAL A 184 -20.20 -8.71 0.51
N LEU A 185 -19.86 -7.94 1.55
CA LEU A 185 -20.09 -6.49 1.60
C LEU A 185 -18.82 -5.73 1.27
N GLY A 186 -18.87 -4.88 0.25
CA GLY A 186 -17.76 -4.03 -0.17
C GLY A 186 -17.35 -4.31 -1.62
N PHE A 187 -16.50 -3.44 -2.16
CA PHE A 187 -16.06 -3.54 -3.55
C PHE A 187 -14.60 -3.09 -3.74
N GLY A 188 -13.72 -3.62 -2.88
CA GLY A 188 -12.27 -3.52 -3.01
C GLY A 188 -11.64 -4.87 -3.27
N ASN A 189 -10.30 -4.93 -3.38
CA ASN A 189 -9.56 -6.17 -3.67
C ASN A 189 -9.95 -7.34 -2.76
N THR A 190 -10.03 -7.11 -1.44
CA THR A 190 -10.44 -8.14 -0.48
C THR A 190 -11.84 -8.69 -0.76
N ALA A 191 -12.79 -7.83 -1.17
CA ALA A 191 -14.16 -8.27 -1.48
C ALA A 191 -14.19 -9.13 -2.75
N ALA A 192 -13.42 -8.77 -3.77
CA ALA A 192 -13.33 -9.54 -5.00
C ALA A 192 -12.62 -10.88 -4.78
N ASP A 193 -11.49 -10.89 -4.07
CA ASP A 193 -10.77 -12.12 -3.75
C ASP A 193 -11.66 -13.05 -2.91
N MET A 194 -12.35 -12.51 -1.90
CA MET A 194 -13.30 -13.28 -1.08
C MET A 194 -14.44 -13.88 -1.92
N ALA A 195 -15.05 -13.06 -2.78
CA ALA A 195 -16.17 -13.50 -3.61
C ALA A 195 -15.73 -14.57 -4.62
N THR A 196 -14.55 -14.44 -5.21
CA THR A 196 -14.00 -15.40 -6.18
C THR A 196 -13.48 -16.68 -5.53
N GLU A 197 -12.96 -16.62 -4.31
CA GLU A 197 -12.59 -17.81 -3.52
C GLU A 197 -13.81 -18.62 -3.08
N LEU A 198 -14.93 -17.94 -2.78
CA LEU A 198 -16.19 -18.60 -2.39
C LEU A 198 -17.02 -19.09 -3.57
N ALA A 199 -16.93 -18.45 -4.74
CA ALA A 199 -17.70 -18.79 -5.93
C ALA A 199 -17.71 -20.28 -6.32
N PRO A 200 -16.60 -21.05 -6.22
CA PRO A 200 -16.62 -22.48 -6.57
C PRO A 200 -17.23 -23.41 -5.51
N ILE A 201 -17.40 -22.94 -4.26
CA ILE A 201 -17.83 -23.81 -3.14
C ILE A 201 -19.16 -23.39 -2.50
N ALA A 202 -19.55 -22.12 -2.59
CA ALA A 202 -20.81 -21.60 -2.07
C ALA A 202 -21.98 -22.00 -2.99
N ASP A 203 -23.19 -22.05 -2.44
CA ASP A 203 -24.42 -22.23 -3.25
C ASP A 203 -24.68 -20.99 -4.11
N GLN A 204 -24.49 -19.80 -3.52
CA GLN A 204 -24.56 -18.53 -4.23
C GLN A 204 -23.76 -17.46 -3.48
N VAL A 205 -22.98 -16.66 -4.23
CA VAL A 205 -22.33 -15.45 -3.68
C VAL A 205 -23.06 -14.20 -4.17
N TYR A 206 -23.41 -13.31 -3.23
CA TYR A 206 -23.93 -11.97 -3.51
C TYR A 206 -22.88 -10.92 -3.17
N LEU A 207 -22.43 -10.15 -4.16
CA LEU A 207 -21.47 -9.08 -3.99
C LEU A 207 -22.19 -7.74 -3.83
N ALA A 208 -22.40 -7.32 -2.57
CA ALA A 208 -23.17 -6.15 -2.20
C ALA A 208 -22.30 -4.89 -2.11
N HIS A 209 -22.61 -3.87 -2.92
CA HIS A 209 -21.82 -2.64 -2.97
C HIS A 209 -22.66 -1.36 -3.21
N ARG A 210 -22.10 -0.23 -2.76
CA ARG A 210 -22.77 1.09 -2.81
C ARG A 210 -22.25 2.00 -3.93
N HIS A 211 -21.07 1.67 -4.46
CA HIS A 211 -20.38 2.44 -5.48
C HIS A 211 -19.69 1.45 -6.41
N GLY A 212 -19.59 1.80 -7.68
CA GLY A 212 -18.83 1.05 -8.66
C GLY A 212 -17.32 1.13 -8.46
N ALA A 213 -16.56 0.42 -9.28
CA ALA A 213 -15.10 0.42 -9.27
C ALA A 213 -14.55 0.04 -10.66
N ILE A 214 -13.35 0.52 -10.95
CA ILE A 214 -12.60 0.07 -12.13
C ILE A 214 -11.94 -1.27 -11.79
N ILE A 215 -12.17 -2.28 -12.63
CA ILE A 215 -11.58 -3.61 -12.49
C ILE A 215 -10.53 -3.79 -13.57
N VAL A 216 -9.32 -4.17 -13.18
CA VAL A 216 -8.19 -4.41 -14.08
C VAL A 216 -7.68 -5.83 -13.86
N PRO A 217 -7.50 -6.65 -14.89
CA PRO A 217 -6.90 -7.96 -14.73
C PRO A 217 -5.39 -7.83 -14.54
N ARG A 218 -4.78 -8.85 -13.94
CA ARG A 218 -3.33 -9.00 -13.88
C ARG A 218 -2.76 -9.24 -15.28
N TRP A 219 -3.50 -9.94 -16.14
CA TRP A 219 -3.08 -10.34 -17.48
C TRP A 219 -3.89 -9.65 -18.57
N VAL A 220 -3.21 -9.08 -19.57
CA VAL A 220 -3.82 -8.55 -20.79
C VAL A 220 -3.06 -9.07 -21.99
N LYS A 221 -3.75 -9.80 -22.89
CA LYS A 221 -3.15 -10.44 -24.07
C LYS A 221 -1.90 -11.27 -23.75
N GLY A 222 -1.93 -12.02 -22.65
CA GLY A 222 -0.82 -12.87 -22.21
C GLY A 222 0.39 -12.15 -21.62
N LYS A 223 0.29 -10.83 -21.34
CA LYS A 223 1.34 -10.03 -20.70
C LYS A 223 0.85 -9.46 -19.36
N PRO A 224 1.70 -9.35 -18.32
CA PRO A 224 1.35 -8.61 -17.11
C PRO A 224 0.99 -7.16 -17.41
N VAL A 225 -0.13 -6.67 -16.87
CA VAL A 225 -0.68 -5.34 -17.19
C VAL A 225 0.25 -4.19 -16.80
N ASP A 226 1.08 -4.40 -15.78
CA ASP A 226 2.01 -3.40 -15.28
C ASP A 226 3.34 -3.34 -16.04
N HIS A 227 3.56 -4.25 -17.01
CA HIS A 227 4.74 -4.25 -17.88
C HIS A 227 4.73 -3.13 -18.93
N VAL A 228 3.61 -2.46 -19.14
CA VAL A 228 3.50 -1.32 -20.08
C VAL A 228 4.19 -0.05 -19.56
N ARG A 229 4.66 -0.06 -18.31
CA ARG A 229 5.26 1.10 -17.62
C ARG A 229 6.75 1.19 -17.95
N THR A 230 7.13 2.29 -18.60
CA THR A 230 8.52 2.66 -18.87
C THR A 230 8.86 3.99 -18.20
N TYR A 231 10.15 4.26 -18.00
CA TYR A 231 10.58 5.55 -17.46
C TYR A 231 10.24 6.71 -18.42
N ARG A 232 10.39 6.51 -19.73
CA ARG A 232 10.02 7.52 -20.74
C ARG A 232 8.53 7.86 -20.68
N LYS A 233 7.66 6.85 -20.63
CA LYS A 233 6.21 7.06 -20.45
C LYS A 233 5.98 7.81 -19.14
N TYR A 234 6.57 7.38 -18.03
CA TYR A 234 6.46 8.06 -16.74
C TYR A 234 6.82 9.57 -16.81
N VAL A 235 7.94 9.94 -17.43
CA VAL A 235 8.35 11.35 -17.58
C VAL A 235 7.36 12.16 -18.43
N ILE A 236 6.95 11.65 -19.59
CA ILE A 236 5.98 12.32 -20.47
C ILE A 236 4.64 12.54 -19.74
N LEU A 237 4.18 11.49 -19.07
CA LEU A 237 2.94 11.48 -18.32
C LEU A 237 2.98 12.46 -17.13
N ASN A 238 4.11 12.54 -16.41
CA ASN A 238 4.31 13.53 -15.35
C ASN A 238 4.33 14.97 -15.89
N LEU A 239 4.98 15.20 -17.02
CA LEU A 239 5.03 16.52 -17.66
C LEU A 239 3.61 16.99 -18.02
N MET A 240 2.80 16.08 -18.58
CA MET A 240 1.39 16.34 -18.87
C MET A 240 0.60 16.62 -17.59
N ASN A 241 0.79 15.86 -16.52
CA ASN A 241 0.12 16.12 -15.24
C ASN A 241 0.49 17.50 -14.66
N ARG A 242 1.75 17.91 -14.79
CA ARG A 242 2.25 19.19 -14.27
C ARG A 242 1.68 20.41 -15.00
N TYR A 243 1.64 20.36 -16.34
CA TYR A 243 1.21 21.52 -17.14
C TYR A 243 -0.27 21.48 -17.55
N THR A 244 -0.87 20.30 -17.67
CA THR A 244 -2.25 20.10 -18.14
C THR A 244 -2.99 19.01 -17.33
N PRO A 245 -3.19 19.19 -16.01
CA PRO A 245 -3.77 18.16 -15.12
C PRO A 245 -5.18 17.69 -15.55
N GLY A 246 -6.00 18.56 -16.13
CA GLY A 246 -7.32 18.17 -16.66
C GLY A 246 -7.25 17.28 -17.91
N LEU A 247 -6.24 17.51 -18.78
CA LEU A 247 -5.99 16.64 -19.94
C LEU A 247 -5.40 15.30 -19.48
N TRP A 248 -4.51 15.35 -18.48
CA TRP A 248 -3.95 14.18 -17.83
C TRP A 248 -5.04 13.23 -17.31
N GLU A 249 -5.97 13.74 -16.49
CA GLU A 249 -7.06 12.96 -15.92
C GLU A 249 -7.94 12.34 -17.01
N LYS A 250 -8.37 13.13 -18.01
CA LYS A 250 -9.16 12.63 -19.14
C LYS A 250 -8.44 11.54 -19.93
N THR A 251 -7.15 11.73 -20.19
CA THR A 251 -6.35 10.77 -20.95
C THR A 251 -6.21 9.46 -20.18
N MET A 252 -5.89 9.51 -18.88
CA MET A 252 -5.73 8.29 -18.09
C MET A 252 -7.05 7.55 -17.87
N ASN A 253 -8.15 8.26 -17.61
CA ASN A 253 -9.47 7.64 -17.54
C ASN A 253 -9.87 7.01 -18.88
N SER A 254 -9.56 7.64 -20.01
CA SER A 254 -9.82 7.06 -21.34
C SER A 254 -8.95 5.83 -21.63
N VAL A 255 -7.65 5.87 -21.31
CA VAL A 255 -6.74 4.73 -21.51
C VAL A 255 -7.19 3.53 -20.69
N ILE A 256 -7.54 3.75 -19.42
CA ILE A 256 -8.00 2.68 -18.53
C ILE A 256 -9.39 2.20 -18.92
N GLY A 257 -10.32 3.10 -19.24
CA GLY A 257 -11.64 2.71 -19.75
C GLY A 257 -11.54 1.86 -21.02
N LYS A 258 -10.69 2.25 -21.98
CA LYS A 258 -10.42 1.44 -23.19
C LYS A 258 -9.78 0.10 -22.85
N LEU A 259 -8.83 0.06 -21.92
CA LEU A 259 -8.23 -1.19 -21.47
C LEU A 259 -9.30 -2.16 -20.94
N VAL A 260 -10.17 -1.65 -20.07
CA VAL A 260 -11.25 -2.43 -19.46
C VAL A 260 -12.25 -2.90 -20.52
N HIS A 261 -12.79 -2.00 -21.35
CA HIS A 261 -13.76 -2.35 -22.40
C HIS A 261 -13.20 -3.30 -23.47
N ASN A 262 -11.89 -3.19 -23.79
CA ASN A 262 -11.26 -4.11 -24.74
C ASN A 262 -10.95 -5.47 -24.13
N THR A 263 -11.02 -5.61 -22.80
CA THR A 263 -10.70 -6.85 -22.09
C THR A 263 -11.95 -7.58 -21.61
N PHE A 264 -12.97 -6.83 -21.20
CA PHE A 264 -14.19 -7.35 -20.63
C PHE A 264 -15.43 -6.74 -21.28
N ASP A 265 -16.45 -7.57 -21.50
CA ASP A 265 -17.80 -7.12 -21.86
C ASP A 265 -18.59 -6.80 -20.58
N LEU A 266 -18.40 -5.58 -20.07
CA LEU A 266 -19.02 -5.15 -18.81
C LEU A 266 -20.53 -4.94 -18.99
N LYS A 267 -21.32 -5.67 -18.21
CA LYS A 267 -22.78 -5.56 -18.26
C LYS A 267 -23.33 -4.53 -17.26
N PRO A 268 -24.29 -3.67 -17.66
CA PRO A 268 -24.85 -2.63 -16.78
C PRO A 268 -25.42 -3.15 -15.45
N GLU A 269 -25.99 -4.34 -15.44
CA GLU A 269 -26.54 -4.99 -14.25
C GLU A 269 -25.50 -5.27 -13.15
N TRP A 270 -24.21 -5.29 -13.49
CA TRP A 270 -23.14 -5.43 -12.50
C TRP A 270 -22.87 -4.14 -11.72
N ARG A 271 -23.38 -2.99 -12.19
CA ARG A 271 -23.35 -1.69 -11.51
C ARG A 271 -21.94 -1.18 -11.17
N PHE A 272 -20.98 -1.41 -12.05
CA PHE A 272 -19.62 -0.89 -11.87
C PHE A 272 -19.49 0.60 -12.19
N ASP A 273 -20.53 1.19 -12.78
CA ASP A 273 -20.62 2.60 -13.09
C ASP A 273 -21.61 3.35 -12.17
N PRO A 274 -21.35 4.63 -11.86
CA PRO A 274 -20.12 5.36 -12.17
C PRO A 274 -18.97 4.88 -11.27
N ALA A 275 -17.84 4.52 -11.89
CA ALA A 275 -16.63 4.19 -11.15
C ALA A 275 -15.91 5.47 -10.68
N PRO A 276 -15.37 5.49 -9.45
CA PRO A 276 -14.50 6.58 -9.02
C PRO A 276 -13.31 6.77 -9.98
N SER A 277 -12.92 8.03 -10.20
CA SER A 277 -11.72 8.35 -10.98
C SER A 277 -10.49 7.67 -10.38
N ILE A 278 -9.52 7.29 -11.21
CA ILE A 278 -8.26 6.70 -10.73
C ILE A 278 -7.44 7.66 -9.87
N THR A 279 -7.78 8.95 -9.93
CA THR A 279 -7.22 10.02 -9.10
C THR A 279 -7.82 10.02 -7.70
N ASN A 280 -8.96 9.35 -7.48
CA ASN A 280 -9.65 9.23 -6.20
C ASN A 280 -9.40 7.86 -5.53
N GLN A 281 -9.43 6.78 -6.31
CA GLN A 281 -9.28 5.42 -5.82
C GLN A 281 -8.44 4.57 -6.76
N ARG A 282 -7.74 3.58 -6.18
CA ARG A 282 -7.01 2.59 -6.97
C ARG A 282 -8.01 1.63 -7.63
N PRO A 283 -7.75 1.18 -8.87
CA PRO A 283 -8.50 0.09 -9.47
C PRO A 283 -8.41 -1.18 -8.62
N LEU A 284 -9.48 -1.96 -8.68
CA LEU A 284 -9.53 -3.33 -8.19
C LEU A 284 -8.77 -4.22 -9.17
N VAL A 285 -7.92 -5.11 -8.66
CA VAL A 285 -7.16 -6.07 -9.46
C VAL A 285 -7.65 -7.47 -9.17
N ASN A 286 -8.32 -8.09 -10.14
CA ASN A 286 -8.80 -9.47 -10.01
C ASN A 286 -9.04 -10.08 -11.40
N ASP A 287 -8.67 -11.34 -11.57
CA ASP A 287 -8.74 -12.06 -12.85
C ASP A 287 -10.05 -12.88 -12.99
N GLU A 288 -10.64 -13.30 -11.87
CA GLU A 288 -11.73 -14.29 -11.83
C GLU A 288 -13.11 -13.68 -11.57
N LEU A 289 -13.18 -12.40 -11.14
CA LEU A 289 -14.42 -11.75 -10.77
C LEU A 289 -15.37 -11.62 -11.97
N ILE A 290 -14.87 -11.14 -13.11
CA ILE A 290 -15.69 -10.99 -14.33
C ILE A 290 -16.17 -12.36 -14.83
N PRO A 291 -15.30 -13.38 -15.04
CA PRO A 291 -15.76 -14.71 -15.41
C PRO A 291 -16.79 -15.32 -14.45
N SER A 292 -16.67 -15.06 -13.15
CA SER A 292 -17.61 -15.57 -12.14
C SER A 292 -18.97 -14.86 -12.20
N LEU A 293 -19.00 -13.56 -12.51
CA LEU A 293 -20.23 -12.81 -12.76
C LEU A 293 -20.92 -13.26 -14.05
N GLU A 294 -20.16 -13.54 -15.11
CA GLU A 294 -20.69 -14.06 -16.38
C GLU A 294 -21.34 -15.44 -16.21
N LYS A 295 -20.73 -16.31 -15.40
CA LYS A 295 -21.27 -17.64 -15.05
C LYS A 295 -22.47 -17.58 -14.11
N GLY A 296 -22.70 -16.45 -13.43
CA GLY A 296 -23.75 -16.29 -12.42
C GLY A 296 -23.42 -16.86 -11.04
N SER A 297 -22.21 -17.41 -10.83
CA SER A 297 -21.78 -17.89 -9.51
C SER A 297 -21.59 -16.75 -8.50
N ILE A 298 -21.35 -15.54 -9.01
CA ILE A 298 -21.43 -14.29 -8.24
C ILE A 298 -22.56 -13.44 -8.84
N ILE A 299 -23.42 -12.90 -7.98
CA ILE A 299 -24.45 -11.92 -8.36
C ILE A 299 -24.08 -10.57 -7.73
N SER A 300 -23.95 -9.54 -8.56
CA SER A 300 -23.74 -8.17 -8.08
C SER A 300 -25.05 -7.61 -7.53
N THR A 301 -25.06 -7.15 -6.27
CA THR A 301 -26.26 -6.58 -5.60
C THR A 301 -26.05 -5.19 -5.01
N HIS A 302 -27.14 -4.42 -4.86
CA HIS A 302 -27.08 -3.13 -4.20
C HIS A 302 -26.60 -3.30 -2.75
N GLY A 303 -26.04 -2.24 -2.17
CA GLY A 303 -25.53 -2.28 -0.80
C GLY A 303 -26.61 -2.76 0.19
N LEU A 304 -26.20 -3.58 1.15
CA LEU A 304 -27.06 -4.04 2.23
C LEU A 304 -27.63 -2.85 3.01
N ALA A 305 -28.95 -2.77 3.11
CA ALA A 305 -29.66 -1.72 3.84
C ALA A 305 -30.00 -2.17 5.26
N ARG A 306 -30.63 -3.36 5.40
CA ARG A 306 -31.06 -3.91 6.68
C ARG A 306 -31.22 -5.43 6.65
N VAL A 307 -31.25 -6.02 7.84
CA VAL A 307 -31.67 -7.40 8.05
C VAL A 307 -33.14 -7.41 8.49
N ILE A 308 -33.95 -8.22 7.81
CA ILE A 308 -35.40 -8.31 8.04
C ILE A 308 -35.71 -9.30 9.16
N ASP A 309 -35.10 -10.48 9.13
CA ASP A 309 -35.31 -11.60 10.06
C ASP A 309 -34.05 -12.46 10.23
N GLU A 310 -34.19 -13.72 10.65
CA GLU A 310 -33.08 -14.63 10.95
C GLU A 310 -32.18 -14.95 9.75
N LYS A 311 -32.68 -14.84 8.51
CA LYS A 311 -31.94 -15.18 7.28
C LYS A 311 -32.14 -14.20 6.12
N THR A 312 -33.17 -13.37 6.16
CA THR A 312 -33.53 -12.47 5.07
C THR A 312 -32.88 -11.11 5.25
N VAL A 313 -32.22 -10.64 4.20
CA VAL A 313 -31.62 -9.32 4.11
C VAL A 313 -32.27 -8.52 2.98
N GLU A 314 -32.31 -7.20 3.15
CA GLU A 314 -32.85 -6.27 2.16
C GLU A 314 -31.78 -5.27 1.72
N THR A 315 -31.60 -5.16 0.41
CA THR A 315 -30.66 -4.22 -0.22
C THR A 315 -31.29 -2.84 -0.40
N SER A 316 -30.48 -1.82 -0.69
CA SER A 316 -30.93 -0.43 -0.74
C SER A 316 -31.95 -0.09 -1.83
N ASP A 317 -32.09 -0.97 -2.83
CA ASP A 317 -33.13 -0.91 -3.87
C ASP A 317 -34.41 -1.67 -3.48
N GLY A 318 -34.49 -2.21 -2.26
CA GLY A 318 -35.65 -2.94 -1.74
C GLY A 318 -35.70 -4.42 -2.12
N GLN A 319 -34.71 -4.94 -2.86
CA GLN A 319 -34.64 -6.37 -3.16
C GLN A 319 -34.28 -7.18 -1.91
N ARG A 320 -34.79 -8.41 -1.83
CA ARG A 320 -34.60 -9.31 -0.70
C ARG A 320 -33.85 -10.55 -1.11
N TYR A 321 -32.93 -10.96 -0.24
CA TYR A 321 -32.10 -12.12 -0.41
C TYR A 321 -32.12 -12.92 0.88
N GLU A 322 -32.23 -14.24 0.77
CA GLU A 322 -31.96 -15.11 1.90
C GLU A 322 -30.49 -15.52 1.87
N VAL A 323 -29.80 -15.33 2.99
CA VAL A 323 -28.38 -15.65 3.12
C VAL A 323 -28.10 -16.35 4.43
N ASP A 324 -27.13 -17.25 4.42
CA ASP A 324 -26.66 -17.97 5.60
C ASP A 324 -25.42 -17.30 6.22
N ALA A 325 -24.74 -16.42 5.46
CA ALA A 325 -23.58 -15.68 5.94
C ALA A 325 -23.48 -14.24 5.38
N ILE A 326 -22.92 -13.34 6.18
CA ILE A 326 -22.60 -11.96 5.84
C ILE A 326 -21.11 -11.71 6.14
N LEU A 327 -20.34 -11.37 5.10
CA LEU A 327 -18.91 -11.11 5.21
C LEU A 327 -18.60 -9.63 4.99
N PHE A 328 -18.05 -8.96 5.99
CA PHE A 328 -17.62 -7.56 5.91
C PHE A 328 -16.22 -7.45 5.27
N CYS A 329 -16.19 -7.01 4.02
CA CYS A 329 -14.99 -6.57 3.30
C CYS A 329 -14.96 -5.03 3.20
N THR A 330 -15.31 -4.37 4.30
CA THR A 330 -15.53 -2.92 4.41
C THR A 330 -14.29 -2.13 4.84
N GLY A 331 -13.12 -2.77 4.77
CA GLY A 331 -11.82 -2.19 5.05
C GLY A 331 -11.56 -1.98 6.54
N PHE A 332 -10.51 -1.21 6.83
CA PHE A 332 -10.03 -0.96 8.18
C PHE A 332 -10.05 0.54 8.53
N THR A 333 -9.81 0.85 9.80
CA THR A 333 -9.41 2.17 10.30
C THR A 333 -8.14 2.03 11.15
N VAL A 334 -7.60 3.15 11.61
CA VAL A 334 -6.41 3.23 12.46
C VAL A 334 -6.71 4.11 13.67
N ASP A 335 -6.18 3.71 14.81
CA ASP A 335 -6.21 4.50 16.05
C ASP A 335 -4.77 4.78 16.50
N TYR A 336 -4.44 6.07 16.62
CA TYR A 336 -3.13 6.54 17.08
C TYR A 336 -3.07 6.80 18.58
N SER A 337 -4.16 6.57 19.32
CA SER A 337 -4.17 6.75 20.77
C SER A 337 -3.03 5.98 21.46
N VAL A 338 -2.67 4.80 20.92
CA VAL A 338 -1.58 3.95 21.40
C VAL A 338 -0.20 4.59 21.29
N VAL A 339 0.04 5.54 20.38
CA VAL A 339 1.36 6.20 20.27
C VAL A 339 1.57 7.27 21.35
N GLY A 340 0.51 7.70 22.02
CA GLY A 340 0.53 8.78 23.00
C GLY A 340 0.28 10.16 22.38
N MET A 341 -0.29 11.07 23.16
CA MET A 341 -0.78 12.37 22.69
C MET A 341 0.33 13.23 22.05
N ASP A 342 1.56 13.16 22.58
CA ASP A 342 2.73 13.91 22.08
C ASP A 342 3.18 13.41 20.68
N ALA A 343 2.90 12.15 20.34
CA ALA A 343 3.26 11.55 19.06
C ALA A 343 2.10 11.50 18.06
N ASP A 344 0.85 11.63 18.51
CA ASP A 344 -0.35 11.42 17.68
C ASP A 344 -0.39 12.39 16.47
N PRO A 345 -0.31 11.88 15.21
CA PRO A 345 -0.33 12.72 14.01
C PRO A 345 -1.74 13.21 13.65
N CYS A 346 -2.77 12.72 14.32
CA CYS A 346 -4.17 13.08 14.09
C CYS A 346 -4.72 14.07 15.12
N ARG A 347 -3.92 14.47 16.13
CA ARG A 347 -4.36 15.39 17.21
C ARG A 347 -4.90 16.74 16.72
N ALA A 348 -4.44 17.18 15.55
CA ALA A 348 -4.84 18.45 14.93
C ALA A 348 -5.45 18.25 13.53
N THR A 349 -6.07 17.10 13.25
CA THR A 349 -6.68 16.82 11.94
C THR A 349 -7.68 17.91 11.52
N THR A 350 -7.65 18.25 10.22
CA THR A 350 -8.56 19.23 9.60
C THR A 350 -10.02 18.82 9.81
N THR A 351 -10.81 19.65 10.48
CA THR A 351 -12.20 19.33 10.87
C THR A 351 -13.14 19.13 9.67
N ASP A 352 -12.87 19.81 8.55
CA ASP A 352 -13.64 19.67 7.31
C ASP A 352 -13.51 18.28 6.68
N TRP A 353 -12.45 17.53 6.99
CA TRP A 353 -12.31 16.14 6.55
C TRP A 353 -13.47 15.26 7.05
N GLN A 354 -13.82 15.38 8.33
CA GLN A 354 -14.90 14.59 8.95
C GLN A 354 -16.28 14.92 8.37
N LYS A 355 -16.44 16.12 7.82
CA LYS A 355 -17.69 16.57 7.17
C LYS A 355 -17.76 16.18 5.69
N SER A 356 -16.67 15.70 5.11
CA SER A 356 -16.61 15.40 3.68
C SER A 356 -17.42 14.15 3.32
N ARG A 357 -18.05 14.16 2.14
CA ARG A 357 -18.85 13.02 1.63
C ARG A 357 -18.02 11.74 1.50
N GLY A 358 -16.74 11.88 1.18
CA GLY A 358 -15.79 10.76 1.03
C GLY A 358 -15.19 10.25 2.34
N PHE A 359 -15.58 10.80 3.50
CA PHE A 359 -15.12 10.34 4.81
C PHE A 359 -15.64 8.93 5.12
N THR A 360 -14.72 8.00 5.35
CA THR A 360 -15.01 6.58 5.61
C THR A 360 -14.70 6.18 7.06
N GLY A 361 -14.56 7.14 7.97
CA GLY A 361 -14.18 6.89 9.37
C GLY A 361 -12.66 6.84 9.60
N ARG A 362 -11.84 6.90 8.54
CA ARG A 362 -10.38 6.96 8.65
C ARG A 362 -9.89 8.38 8.93
N PRO A 363 -9.02 8.60 9.92
CA PRO A 363 -8.50 9.93 10.19
C PRO A 363 -7.52 10.39 9.09
N LEU A 364 -7.26 11.70 9.06
CA LEU A 364 -6.34 12.32 8.11
C LEU A 364 -5.11 12.86 8.88
N PRO A 365 -4.01 12.08 8.97
CA PRO A 365 -2.84 12.42 9.76
C PRO A 365 -2.09 13.61 9.17
N ARG A 366 -1.69 14.56 10.01
CA ARG A 366 -0.89 15.73 9.63
C ARG A 366 0.60 15.40 9.65
N LEU A 367 1.07 14.89 8.51
CA LEU A 367 2.44 14.44 8.34
C LEU A 367 3.07 15.10 7.12
N TYR A 368 4.24 15.72 7.26
CA TYR A 368 4.97 16.25 6.12
C TYR A 368 5.33 15.10 5.16
N GLN A 369 4.93 15.25 3.90
CA GLN A 369 5.06 14.23 2.85
C GLN A 369 4.41 12.88 3.20
N ASN A 370 3.42 12.90 4.09
CA ASN A 370 2.79 11.72 4.69
C ASN A 370 3.79 10.78 5.41
N ILE A 371 4.91 11.31 5.90
CA ILE A 371 5.97 10.54 6.58
C ILE A 371 6.36 11.17 7.92
N PHE A 372 6.72 12.45 7.95
CA PHE A 372 7.36 13.05 9.12
C PHE A 372 6.37 13.77 10.02
N SER A 373 6.54 13.64 11.34
CA SER A 373 5.79 14.46 12.30
C SER A 373 6.07 15.95 12.04
N LEU A 374 5.05 16.79 12.12
CA LEU A 374 5.24 18.23 12.04
C LEU A 374 5.93 18.77 13.30
N ASP A 375 5.76 18.15 14.46
CA ASP A 375 6.31 18.67 15.71
C ASP A 375 7.75 18.21 15.94
N HIS A 376 8.07 17.00 15.49
CA HIS A 376 9.38 16.38 15.68
C HIS A 376 9.89 15.74 14.37
N PRO A 377 10.02 16.49 13.26
CA PRO A 377 10.37 15.92 11.94
C PRO A 377 11.71 15.19 11.94
N GLU A 378 12.65 15.63 12.76
CA GLU A 378 14.00 15.07 12.86
C GLU A 378 14.07 13.78 13.70
N THR A 379 13.06 13.46 14.50
CA THR A 379 13.11 12.34 15.46
C THR A 379 11.87 11.45 15.45
N LEU A 380 10.79 11.83 14.76
CA LEU A 380 9.54 11.06 14.71
C LEU A 380 8.99 10.96 13.28
N ALA A 381 8.82 9.72 12.81
CA ALA A 381 8.21 9.42 11.52
C ALA A 381 7.12 8.34 11.63
N PHE A 382 6.10 8.48 10.80
CA PHE A 382 5.02 7.51 10.57
C PHE A 382 5.07 7.08 9.13
N ILE A 383 5.44 5.83 8.89
CA ILE A 383 5.55 5.31 7.52
C ILE A 383 4.37 4.36 7.29
N GLY A 384 3.75 4.47 6.12
CA GLY A 384 2.58 3.68 5.74
C GLY A 384 1.40 4.52 5.23
N HIS A 385 1.49 5.85 5.28
CA HIS A 385 0.46 6.76 4.76
C HIS A 385 0.68 7.17 3.31
N LEU A 386 1.02 6.21 2.45
CA LEU A 386 1.38 6.51 1.08
C LEU A 386 0.61 5.64 0.08
N SER A 387 -0.28 6.28 -0.70
CA SER A 387 -1.11 5.63 -1.69
C SER A 387 -1.13 6.37 -3.02
N PHE A 388 -0.54 5.77 -4.05
CA PHE A 388 -0.73 6.13 -5.46
C PHE A 388 -0.39 4.93 -6.36
N MET A 389 -0.55 5.03 -7.68
CA MET A 389 -0.42 3.89 -8.60
C MET A 389 1.03 3.40 -8.79
N ASN A 390 1.59 2.77 -7.75
CA ASN A 390 2.87 2.06 -7.74
C ASN A 390 2.84 0.90 -6.71
N PRO A 391 3.70 -0.13 -6.88
CA PRO A 391 3.80 -1.23 -5.94
C PRO A 391 4.21 -0.78 -4.53
N ALA A 392 3.66 -1.43 -3.50
CA ALA A 392 3.86 -1.03 -2.10
C ALA A 392 5.33 -1.13 -1.66
N PHE A 393 6.00 -2.25 -1.96
CA PHE A 393 7.38 -2.48 -1.50
C PHE A 393 8.36 -1.46 -2.07
N PHE A 394 8.19 -1.11 -3.35
CA PHE A 394 8.91 -0.02 -3.98
C PHE A 394 8.73 1.31 -3.23
N MET A 395 7.48 1.70 -2.95
CA MET A 395 7.21 2.95 -2.23
C MET A 395 7.73 2.93 -0.79
N PHE A 396 7.64 1.79 -0.09
CA PHE A 396 8.14 1.60 1.27
C PHE A 396 9.65 1.79 1.34
N ASP A 397 10.37 1.23 0.36
CA ASP A 397 11.81 1.37 0.27
C ASP A 397 12.21 2.84 0.05
N LEU A 398 11.59 3.54 -0.92
CA LEU A 398 11.87 4.96 -1.17
C LEU A 398 11.53 5.85 0.03
N ALA A 399 10.38 5.65 0.68
CA ALA A 399 9.99 6.40 1.86
C ALA A 399 11.00 6.21 3.01
N SER A 400 11.44 4.97 3.25
CA SER A 400 12.41 4.69 4.29
C SER A 400 13.82 5.21 3.98
N MET A 401 14.24 5.21 2.72
CA MET A 401 15.46 5.90 2.29
C MET A 401 15.37 7.40 2.57
N ALA A 402 14.22 8.03 2.31
CA ALA A 402 14.03 9.46 2.60
C ALA A 402 14.12 9.77 4.10
N VAL A 403 13.54 8.91 4.96
CA VAL A 403 13.73 9.00 6.42
C VAL A 403 15.20 8.93 6.78
N ALA A 404 15.93 7.93 6.28
CA ALA A 404 17.34 7.76 6.59
C ALA A 404 18.18 8.97 6.14
N GLN A 405 17.94 9.51 4.94
CA GLN A 405 18.70 10.67 4.44
C GLN A 405 18.40 11.96 5.21
N LEU A 406 17.13 12.27 5.49
CA LEU A 406 16.77 13.49 6.20
C LEU A 406 17.14 13.46 7.68
N TRP A 407 17.16 12.28 8.31
CA TRP A 407 17.66 12.17 9.68
C TRP A 407 19.19 12.17 9.78
N LYS A 408 19.87 11.76 8.71
CA LYS A 408 21.34 11.83 8.62
C LYS A 408 21.81 13.26 8.40
N ASP A 409 21.06 14.03 7.61
CA ASP A 409 21.30 15.45 7.37
C ASP A 409 19.99 16.26 7.53
N PRO A 410 19.66 16.67 8.77
CA PRO A 410 18.44 17.44 9.06
C PRO A 410 18.33 18.78 8.35
N SER A 411 19.44 19.34 7.84
CA SER A 411 19.42 20.57 7.05
C SER A 411 18.62 20.43 5.74
N GLY A 412 18.32 19.19 5.33
CA GLY A 412 17.47 18.89 4.19
C GLY A 412 15.96 19.12 4.44
N PHE A 413 15.52 19.30 5.69
CA PHE A 413 14.13 19.67 5.96
C PHE A 413 13.87 21.14 5.56
N PRO A 414 12.70 21.43 4.96
CA PRO A 414 12.28 22.82 4.79
C PRO A 414 11.86 23.41 6.14
N SER A 415 11.57 24.71 6.17
CA SER A 415 11.11 25.37 7.38
C SER A 415 9.79 24.78 7.89
N GLN A 416 9.53 24.95 9.18
CA GLN A 416 8.27 24.52 9.81
C GLN A 416 7.03 25.08 9.09
N ALA A 417 7.10 26.33 8.64
CA ALA A 417 6.01 26.98 7.91
C ALA A 417 5.75 26.32 6.54
N GLU A 418 6.80 25.95 5.81
CA GLU A 418 6.70 25.26 4.53
C GLU A 418 6.16 23.84 4.69
N MET A 419 6.57 23.12 5.74
CA MET A 419 6.01 21.79 6.05
C MET A 419 4.53 21.87 6.38
N ASN A 420 4.12 22.82 7.24
CA ASN A 420 2.70 23.03 7.55
C ASN A 420 1.89 23.38 6.30
N LYS A 421 2.41 24.30 5.47
CA LYS A 421 1.76 24.66 4.22
C LYS A 421 1.59 23.46 3.29
N GLN A 422 2.61 22.61 3.15
CA GLN A 422 2.52 21.41 2.31
C GLN A 422 1.43 20.45 2.81
N VAL A 423 1.33 20.25 4.13
CA VAL A 423 0.28 19.41 4.73
C VAL A 423 -1.10 20.01 4.52
N ASP A 424 -1.26 21.32 4.69
CA ASP A 424 -2.54 22.01 4.48
C ASP A 424 -2.99 21.93 3.01
N ASP A 425 -2.08 22.16 2.06
CA ASP A 425 -2.36 22.04 0.63
C ASP A 425 -2.74 20.59 0.26
N GLN A 426 -2.06 19.60 0.84
CA GLN A 426 -2.35 18.18 0.66
C GLN A 426 -3.74 17.83 1.23
N HIS A 427 -4.06 18.28 2.43
CA HIS A 427 -5.36 18.04 3.06
C HIS A 427 -6.50 18.69 2.28
N ALA A 428 -6.33 19.94 1.84
CA ALA A 428 -7.30 20.65 1.02
C ALA A 428 -7.57 19.91 -0.29
N TRP A 429 -6.53 19.38 -0.93
CA TRP A 429 -6.65 18.55 -2.13
C TRP A 429 -7.41 17.24 -1.87
N VAL A 430 -7.09 16.51 -0.78
CA VAL A 430 -7.81 15.28 -0.42
C VAL A 430 -9.28 15.56 -0.12
N ILE A 431 -9.59 16.65 0.59
CA ILE A 431 -10.98 17.08 0.87
C ILE A 431 -11.71 17.43 -0.42
N ASP A 432 -11.05 18.07 -1.38
CA ASP A 432 -11.66 18.35 -2.68
C ASP A 432 -11.97 17.08 -3.47
N LEU A 433 -11.04 16.10 -3.48
CA LEU A 433 -11.30 14.78 -4.05
C LEU A 433 -12.49 14.09 -3.37
N ALA A 434 -12.60 14.21 -2.05
CA ALA A 434 -13.68 13.60 -1.27
C ALA A 434 -15.08 14.12 -1.62
N LYS A 435 -15.20 15.30 -2.23
CA LYS A 435 -16.49 15.81 -2.76
C LYS A 435 -16.99 14.98 -3.94
N LYS A 436 -16.07 14.38 -4.71
CA LYS A 436 -16.37 13.61 -5.92
C LYS A 436 -16.68 12.14 -5.64
N GLY A 437 -16.39 11.64 -4.43
CA GLY A 437 -16.63 10.26 -4.03
C GLY A 437 -15.73 9.82 -2.87
N PRO A 438 -15.75 8.54 -2.48
CA PRO A 438 -14.86 8.06 -1.43
C PRO A 438 -13.39 8.18 -1.86
N VAL A 439 -12.51 8.56 -0.94
CA VAL A 439 -11.08 8.78 -1.19
C VAL A 439 -10.27 8.10 -0.09
N THR A 440 -9.09 7.58 -0.45
CA THR A 440 -8.16 7.03 0.53
C THR A 440 -7.39 8.17 1.21
N PRO A 441 -7.42 8.34 2.55
CA PRO A 441 -6.74 9.46 3.22
C PRO A 441 -5.23 9.51 2.99
N SER A 442 -4.62 8.36 2.75
CA SER A 442 -3.19 8.22 2.45
C SER A 442 -2.83 8.54 1.00
N ILE A 443 -3.78 9.01 0.18
CA ILE A 443 -3.49 9.37 -1.20
C ILE A 443 -2.56 10.59 -1.25
N VAL A 444 -1.58 10.56 -2.15
CA VAL A 444 -0.68 11.68 -2.43
C VAL A 444 -0.65 12.01 -3.91
N LYS A 445 -0.23 13.22 -4.24
CA LYS A 445 0.07 13.59 -5.62
C LYS A 445 1.35 12.90 -6.09
N ALA A 446 1.18 11.77 -6.78
CA ALA A 446 2.27 10.87 -7.19
C ALA A 446 3.47 11.57 -7.82
N SER A 447 3.25 12.49 -8.78
CA SER A 447 4.33 13.20 -9.47
C SER A 447 5.14 14.06 -8.50
N GLU A 448 4.46 14.87 -7.67
CA GLU A 448 5.11 15.75 -6.69
C GLU A 448 5.89 14.94 -5.64
N TRP A 449 5.29 13.85 -5.13
CA TRP A 449 5.94 12.99 -4.13
C TRP A 449 7.16 12.26 -4.70
N MET A 450 7.07 11.74 -5.92
CA MET A 450 8.20 11.07 -6.59
C MET A 450 9.34 12.04 -6.93
N GLU A 451 9.03 13.27 -7.37
CA GLU A 451 10.05 14.31 -7.57
C GLU A 451 10.74 14.69 -6.24
N TRP A 452 9.97 14.80 -5.16
CA TRP A 452 10.51 15.07 -3.83
C TRP A 452 11.42 13.93 -3.34
N VAL A 453 10.95 12.69 -3.38
CA VAL A 453 11.70 11.55 -2.83
C VAL A 453 12.99 11.32 -3.61
N ASP A 454 12.95 11.48 -4.94
CA ASP A 454 14.12 11.30 -5.79
C ASP A 454 15.26 12.29 -5.44
N ARG A 455 14.89 13.56 -5.22
CA ARG A 455 15.83 14.60 -4.75
C ARG A 455 16.37 14.31 -3.35
N VAL A 456 15.51 13.87 -2.43
CA VAL A 456 15.91 13.60 -1.04
C VAL A 456 16.86 12.41 -0.96
N ILE A 457 16.57 11.32 -1.66
CA ILE A 457 17.43 10.13 -1.68
C ILE A 457 18.64 10.32 -2.61
N GLY A 458 18.59 11.34 -3.48
CA GLY A 458 19.59 11.63 -4.49
C GLY A 458 19.78 10.45 -5.44
N SER A 459 18.70 9.94 -6.05
CA SER A 459 18.77 8.70 -6.86
C SER A 459 19.69 8.82 -8.07
N GLY A 460 19.86 10.04 -8.59
CA GLY A 460 20.60 10.32 -9.82
C GLY A 460 19.81 10.06 -11.11
N LEU A 461 18.57 9.57 -11.03
CA LEU A 461 17.78 9.19 -12.21
C LEU A 461 17.47 10.39 -13.11
N PRO A 462 16.91 11.52 -12.62
CA PRO A 462 16.59 12.67 -13.48
C PRO A 462 17.82 13.26 -14.15
N GLU A 463 18.98 13.25 -13.49
CA GLU A 463 20.22 13.79 -14.05
C GLU A 463 20.77 12.90 -15.16
N HIS A 464 20.71 11.57 -15.01
CA HIS A 464 21.30 10.64 -15.99
C HIS A 464 20.32 10.20 -17.09
N LEU A 465 19.01 10.30 -16.86
CA LEU A 465 17.99 9.93 -17.84
C LEU A 465 17.25 11.13 -18.43
N GLY A 466 17.52 12.34 -17.92
CA GLY A 466 17.03 13.60 -18.48
C GLY A 466 17.99 14.23 -19.49
N TYR A 467 17.59 15.37 -20.04
CA TYR A 467 18.37 16.17 -20.99
C TYR A 467 19.44 17.04 -20.30
N THR A 468 20.25 16.44 -19.43
CA THR A 468 21.37 17.13 -18.76
C THR A 468 22.72 16.72 -19.38
N MET A 469 23.80 17.43 -19.04
CA MET A 469 25.15 17.02 -19.44
C MET A 469 25.52 15.62 -18.94
N LYS A 470 25.08 15.24 -17.73
CA LYS A 470 25.26 13.88 -17.20
C LYS A 470 24.48 12.86 -18.03
N GLY A 471 23.26 13.20 -18.43
CA GLY A 471 22.40 12.36 -19.26
C GLY A 471 22.98 12.13 -20.66
N TRP A 472 23.43 13.19 -21.33
CA TRP A 472 24.13 13.06 -22.62
C TRP A 472 25.40 12.23 -22.51
N ASN A 473 26.21 12.44 -21.47
CA ASN A 473 27.40 11.63 -21.23
C ASN A 473 27.07 10.16 -20.96
N PHE A 474 26.04 9.88 -20.17
CA PHE A 474 25.58 8.52 -19.90
C PHE A 474 25.08 7.82 -21.17
N TRP A 475 24.23 8.50 -21.95
CA TRP A 475 23.74 7.99 -23.23
C TRP A 475 24.87 7.72 -24.23
N MET A 476 25.88 8.61 -24.31
CA MET A 476 27.02 8.41 -25.22
C MET A 476 27.90 7.22 -24.80
N ARG A 477 28.11 7.01 -23.49
CA ARG A 477 29.01 5.97 -22.97
C ARG A 477 28.36 4.60 -22.85
N ASP A 478 27.08 4.54 -22.49
CA ASP A 478 26.34 3.29 -22.31
C ASP A 478 24.92 3.40 -22.91
N ARG A 479 24.88 3.66 -24.22
CA ARG A 479 23.64 3.83 -24.97
C ARG A 479 22.67 2.67 -24.80
N LYS A 480 23.19 1.43 -24.81
CA LYS A 480 22.36 0.22 -24.69
C LYS A 480 21.66 0.18 -23.34
N PHE A 481 22.38 0.38 -22.24
CA PHE A 481 21.77 0.38 -20.92
C PHE A 481 20.88 1.59 -20.69
N CYS A 482 21.26 2.78 -21.20
CA CYS A 482 20.41 3.96 -21.16
C CYS A 482 19.06 3.72 -21.85
N ASN A 483 19.05 3.08 -23.01
CA ASN A 483 17.82 2.71 -23.71
C ASN A 483 16.98 1.70 -22.91
N ILE A 484 17.61 0.70 -22.29
CA ILE A 484 16.91 -0.26 -21.41
C ILE A 484 16.24 0.48 -20.23
N MET A 485 16.92 1.44 -19.60
CA MET A 485 16.32 2.19 -18.49
C MET A 485 15.20 3.15 -18.94
N MET A 486 15.27 3.69 -20.16
CA MET A 486 14.25 4.59 -20.69
C MET A 486 13.00 3.85 -21.18
N ASP A 487 13.19 2.77 -21.93
CA ASP A 487 12.16 2.10 -22.73
C ASP A 487 11.82 0.68 -22.28
N GLY A 488 12.68 0.08 -21.47
CA GLY A 488 12.41 -1.17 -20.81
C GLY A 488 11.41 -1.01 -19.66
N LEU A 489 11.20 -2.12 -18.96
CA LEU A 489 10.36 -2.18 -17.78
C LEU A 489 10.87 -1.21 -16.71
N LEU A 490 9.96 -0.38 -16.16
CA LEU A 490 10.25 0.51 -15.05
C LEU A 490 10.53 -0.29 -13.77
N SER A 491 11.81 -0.66 -13.60
CA SER A 491 12.33 -1.45 -12.50
C SER A 491 12.48 -0.63 -11.21
N PRO A 492 12.11 -1.17 -10.04
CA PRO A 492 12.51 -0.62 -8.74
C PRO A 492 14.03 -0.42 -8.62
N HIS A 493 14.81 -1.34 -9.20
CA HIS A 493 16.27 -1.32 -9.15
C HIS A 493 16.89 -0.11 -9.84
N ALA A 494 16.18 0.53 -10.77
CA ALA A 494 16.63 1.75 -11.45
C ALA A 494 17.00 2.82 -10.43
N TYR A 495 16.25 2.88 -9.32
CA TYR A 495 16.53 3.83 -8.28
C TYR A 495 17.92 3.63 -7.75
N ARG A 496 18.45 2.40 -7.59
CA ARG A 496 19.76 2.04 -6.99
C ARG A 496 20.96 2.03 -7.94
N VAL A 497 20.80 2.44 -9.20
CA VAL A 497 21.87 2.38 -10.22
C VAL A 497 22.97 3.41 -9.99
N PHE A 498 22.60 4.68 -9.83
CA PHE A 498 23.58 5.76 -9.76
C PHE A 498 24.04 6.01 -8.32
N PRO A 499 25.32 6.40 -8.13
CA PRO A 499 25.79 6.96 -6.87
C PRO A 499 24.98 8.20 -6.48
N GLY A 500 24.69 8.33 -5.19
CA GLY A 500 23.73 9.29 -4.67
C GLY A 500 23.91 9.54 -3.17
N LYS A 501 22.95 10.24 -2.55
CA LYS A 501 22.92 10.38 -1.09
C LYS A 501 22.70 9.03 -0.43
N ARG A 502 21.72 8.28 -0.93
CA ARG A 502 21.52 6.87 -0.56
C ARG A 502 22.56 5.97 -1.25
N LYS A 503 22.88 4.84 -0.61
CA LYS A 503 23.79 3.83 -1.16
C LYS A 503 23.30 3.18 -2.47
N ALA A 504 24.11 3.23 -3.51
CA ALA A 504 23.87 2.47 -4.75
C ALA A 504 24.01 0.96 -4.50
N TRP A 505 23.32 0.15 -5.31
CA TRP A 505 23.42 -1.31 -5.25
C TRP A 505 24.24 -1.83 -6.43
N PRO A 506 25.40 -2.49 -6.20
CA PRO A 506 26.24 -2.99 -7.28
C PRO A 506 25.51 -3.91 -8.27
N GLY A 507 24.54 -4.71 -7.79
CA GLY A 507 23.73 -5.60 -8.62
C GLY A 507 22.59 -4.94 -9.41
N ALA A 508 22.35 -3.64 -9.25
CA ALA A 508 21.19 -2.96 -9.85
C ALA A 508 21.20 -3.04 -11.37
N ARG A 509 22.35 -2.83 -12.01
CA ARG A 509 22.49 -2.89 -13.47
C ARG A 509 22.16 -4.27 -14.00
N ASP A 510 22.75 -5.30 -13.40
CA ASP A 510 22.58 -6.68 -13.84
C ASP A 510 21.14 -7.16 -13.62
N ALA A 511 20.52 -6.78 -12.50
CA ALA A 511 19.11 -7.07 -12.24
C ALA A 511 18.19 -6.44 -13.29
N ILE A 512 18.41 -5.17 -13.67
CA ILE A 512 17.61 -4.49 -14.71
C ILE A 512 17.77 -5.17 -16.06
N ILE A 513 18.99 -5.55 -16.43
CA ILE A 513 19.28 -6.23 -17.70
C ILE A 513 18.61 -7.60 -17.72
N ALA A 514 18.81 -8.43 -16.68
CA ALA A 514 18.22 -9.76 -16.58
C ALA A 514 16.68 -9.72 -16.63
N MET A 515 16.09 -8.79 -15.89
CA MET A 515 14.64 -8.60 -15.83
C MET A 515 14.03 -8.19 -17.18
N ASN A 516 14.71 -7.31 -17.94
CA ASN A 516 14.25 -6.94 -19.28
C ASN A 516 14.49 -8.07 -20.30
N ALA A 517 15.57 -8.83 -20.17
CA ALA A 517 15.84 -9.99 -21.01
C ALA A 517 14.79 -11.09 -20.81
N ASP A 518 14.44 -11.42 -19.55
CA ASP A 518 13.34 -12.34 -19.21
C ASP A 518 12.02 -11.88 -19.83
N ARG A 519 11.67 -10.61 -19.63
CA ARG A 519 10.45 -10.01 -20.17
C ARG A 519 10.42 -10.03 -21.69
N GLU A 520 11.53 -9.81 -22.37
CA GLU A 520 11.63 -9.85 -23.83
C GLU A 520 11.52 -11.29 -24.36
N ALA A 521 12.22 -12.24 -23.73
CA ALA A 521 12.19 -13.65 -24.09
C ALA A 521 10.77 -14.24 -23.97
N ARG A 522 10.01 -13.83 -22.95
CA ARG A 522 8.69 -14.39 -22.65
C ARG A 522 7.53 -13.68 -23.36
N PHE A 523 7.66 -12.37 -23.60
CA PHE A 523 6.53 -11.55 -24.07
C PHE A 523 6.84 -10.73 -25.34
N GLY A 524 7.98 -10.95 -25.99
CA GLY A 524 8.42 -10.23 -27.19
C GLY A 524 8.95 -8.81 -26.90
N PRO A 525 9.14 -7.94 -27.89
CA PRO A 525 9.60 -6.57 -27.64
C PRO A 525 8.57 -5.72 -26.87
N MET A 526 9.00 -4.55 -26.39
CA MET A 526 8.12 -3.53 -25.81
C MET A 526 7.41 -2.74 -26.92
N ASP A 527 6.08 -2.65 -26.82
CA ASP A 527 5.19 -1.94 -27.74
C ASP A 527 5.05 -0.43 -27.40
#